data_AF-A0A969G7V3-F1
#
_entry.id   AF-A0A969G7V3-F1
#
_cell.length_a   1.000
_cell.length_b   1.000
_cell.length_c   1.000
_cell.angle_alpha   90.00
_cell.angle_beta   90.00
_cell.angle_gamma   90.00
#
_symmetry.space_group_name_H-M   'P 1'
#
loop_
_entity.id
_entity.type
_entity.pdbx_description
1 polymer ?
#
loop_
_entity_poly.entity_id
_entity_poly.type
_entity_poly.pdbx_seq_one_letter_code
_entity_poly.pdbx_strand_id
1 'polypeptide(L)'
;MKLYSITKPILINPLITFRFLFGLLMVVGAIRFMLSDWIQKLYVEPTFFFKFYGFEWVSVPSETGCYILYSLIAISALGIAIGAFYRISAIVFF
;
A
#
# COMPACT_ATOMS: atom_id res chain seq x y z
N MET A 1 14.74 -25.90 29.29
CA MET A 1 15.03 -24.85 28.29
C MET A 1 15.20 -25.54 26.93
N LYS A 2 14.16 -25.57 26.08
CA LYS A 2 14.27 -26.18 24.74
C LYS A 2 15.10 -25.24 23.86
N LEU A 3 16.34 -25.64 23.55
CA LEU A 3 17.17 -24.96 22.56
C LEU A 3 16.51 -25.17 21.20
N TYR A 4 15.83 -24.14 20.70
CA TYR A 4 15.21 -24.17 19.37
C TYR A 4 16.33 -24.20 18.33
N SER A 5 16.44 -25.30 17.59
CA SER A 5 17.50 -25.48 16.59
C SER A 5 17.27 -24.54 15.41
N ILE A 6 18.20 -23.62 15.19
CA ILE A 6 18.13 -22.53 14.20
C ILE A 6 18.07 -23.06 12.75
N THR A 7 18.43 -24.33 12.52
CA THR A 7 18.45 -24.97 11.20
C THR A 7 17.19 -25.73 10.84
N LYS A 8 16.17 -25.78 11.71
CA LYS A 8 14.95 -26.54 11.45
C LYS A 8 14.10 -25.84 10.37
N PRO A 9 13.69 -26.53 9.28
CA PRO A 9 12.78 -25.94 8.30
C PRO A 9 11.43 -25.62 8.95
N ILE A 10 10.94 -24.41 8.73
CA ILE A 10 9.63 -23.94 9.18
C ILE A 10 8.66 -23.86 8.01
N LEU A 11 7.37 -23.99 8.31
CA LEU A 11 6.32 -23.85 7.30
C LEU A 11 6.29 -22.42 6.76
N ILE A 12 6.22 -22.30 5.44
CA ILE A 12 6.09 -21.00 4.76
C ILE A 12 4.67 -20.43 4.86
N ASN A 13 3.68 -21.25 5.27
CA ASN A 13 2.26 -20.89 5.32
C ASN A 13 1.99 -19.54 5.99
N PRO A 14 2.52 -19.23 7.20
CA PRO A 14 2.21 -17.96 7.87
C PRO A 14 2.63 -16.74 7.04
N LEU A 15 3.77 -16.84 6.35
CA LEU A 15 4.30 -15.75 5.55
C LEU A 15 3.47 -15.53 4.27
N ILE A 16 3.03 -16.60 3.62
CA ILE A 16 2.16 -16.51 2.43
C ILE A 16 0.80 -15.96 2.83
N THR A 17 0.19 -16.50 3.89
CA THR A 17 -1.11 -16.04 4.39
C THR A 17 -1.08 -14.57 4.72
N PHE A 18 -0.04 -14.09 5.40
CA PHE A 18 0.11 -12.68 5.72
C PHE A 18 0.16 -11.81 4.45
N ARG A 19 1.03 -12.15 3.48
CA ARG A 19 1.18 -11.38 2.23
C ARG A 19 -0.10 -11.31 1.43
N PHE A 20 -0.79 -12.45 1.30
CA PHE A 20 -2.04 -12.54 0.57
C PHE A 20 -3.12 -11.66 1.20
N LEU A 21 -3.36 -11.82 2.52
CA LEU A 21 -4.39 -11.05 3.23
C LEU A 21 -4.07 -9.56 3.26
N PHE A 22 -2.82 -9.20 3.53
CA PHE A 22 -2.37 -7.81 3.50
C PHE A 22 -2.57 -7.19 2.11
N GLY A 23 -2.04 -7.84 1.06
CA GLY A 23 -2.16 -7.32 -0.29
C GLY A 23 -3.63 -7.16 -0.72
N LEU A 24 -4.47 -8.16 -0.43
CA LEU A 24 -5.91 -8.09 -0.74
C LEU A 24 -6.61 -6.94 -0.02
N LEU A 25 -6.34 -6.78 1.28
CA LEU A 25 -6.87 -5.67 2.08
C LEU A 25 -6.47 -4.32 1.47
N MET A 26 -5.22 -4.19 1.05
CA MET A 26 -4.70 -2.95 0.47
C MET A 26 -5.26 -2.65 -0.92
N VAL A 27 -5.43 -3.67 -1.78
CA VAL A 27 -6.08 -3.51 -3.09
C VAL A 27 -7.51 -3.02 -2.93
N VAL A 28 -8.28 -3.70 -2.07
CA VAL A 28 -9.68 -3.32 -1.80
C VAL A 28 -9.74 -1.93 -1.20
N GLY A 29 -8.84 -1.60 -0.29
CA GLY A 29 -8.72 -0.26 0.30
C GLY A 29 -8.49 0.83 -0.75
N ALA A 30 -7.51 0.64 -1.65
CA ALA A 30 -7.17 1.60 -2.69
C ALA A 30 -8.30 1.78 -3.71
N ILE A 31 -8.91 0.67 -4.18
CA ILE A 31 -10.04 0.73 -5.11
C ILE A 31 -11.23 1.41 -4.44
N ARG A 32 -11.58 1.05 -3.19
CA ARG A 32 -12.67 1.68 -2.46
C ARG A 32 -12.42 3.18 -2.28
N PHE A 33 -11.18 3.58 -2.00
CA PHE A 33 -10.80 4.99 -1.85
C PHE A 33 -11.12 5.78 -3.13
N MET A 34 -10.74 5.24 -4.29
CA MET A 34 -11.06 5.85 -5.60
C MET A 34 -12.57 5.87 -5.87
N LEU A 35 -13.28 4.76 -5.62
CA LEU A 35 -14.71 4.64 -5.87
C LEU A 35 -15.60 5.48 -4.92
N SER A 36 -15.08 5.90 -3.77
CA SER A 36 -15.84 6.68 -2.78
C SER A 36 -15.76 8.20 -3.01
N ASP A 37 -15.14 8.63 -4.11
CA ASP A 37 -14.76 10.02 -4.41
C ASP A 37 -13.91 10.65 -3.30
N TRP A 38 -13.15 9.84 -2.56
CA TRP A 38 -12.30 10.37 -1.49
C TRP A 38 -11.10 11.13 -2.05
N ILE A 39 -10.67 10.81 -3.28
CA ILE A 39 -9.64 11.62 -3.95
C ILE A 39 -10.14 13.06 -4.12
N GLN A 40 -11.35 13.21 -4.66
CA GLN A 40 -11.95 14.52 -4.89
C GLN A 40 -12.14 15.28 -3.57
N LYS A 41 -12.82 14.66 -2.61
CA LYS A 41 -13.20 15.29 -1.34
C LYS A 41 -12.03 15.62 -0.44
N LEU A 42 -10.95 14.84 -0.48
CA LEU A 42 -9.83 14.98 0.45
C LEU A 42 -8.60 15.64 -0.17
N TYR A 43 -8.43 15.63 -1.50
CA TYR A 43 -7.23 16.17 -2.15
C TYR A 43 -7.50 17.26 -3.18
N VAL A 44 -8.70 17.34 -3.78
CA VAL A 44 -8.99 18.30 -4.86
C VAL A 44 -9.82 19.48 -4.36
N GLU A 45 -10.91 19.22 -3.65
CA GLU A 45 -11.83 20.26 -3.17
C GLU A 45 -11.29 21.12 -2.01
N PRO A 46 -10.49 20.60 -1.06
CA PRO A 46 -10.01 21.41 0.05
C PRO A 46 -9.11 22.56 -0.42
N THR A 47 -9.41 23.77 0.06
CA THR A 47 -8.62 24.97 -0.26
C THR A 47 -7.42 25.17 0.66
N PHE A 48 -7.35 24.42 1.76
CA PHE A 48 -6.28 24.51 2.75
C PHE A 48 -5.86 23.14 3.26
N PHE A 49 -4.55 22.89 3.29
CA PHE A 49 -3.95 21.65 3.78
C PHE A 49 -3.00 21.95 4.94
N PHE A 50 -3.26 21.33 6.09
CA PHE A 50 -2.32 21.35 7.21
C PHE A 50 -1.02 20.64 6.80
N LYS A 51 0.08 21.39 6.80
CA LYS A 51 1.41 20.84 6.51
C LYS A 51 2.04 20.32 7.80
N PHE A 52 2.68 19.16 7.71
CA PHE A 52 3.51 18.66 8.80
C PHE A 52 4.82 19.44 8.86
N TYR A 53 5.28 19.73 10.08
CA TYR A 53 6.54 20.43 10.32
C TYR A 53 7.72 19.70 9.66
N GLY A 54 8.50 20.40 8.84
CA GLY A 54 9.60 19.84 8.03
C GLY A 54 9.19 19.23 6.69
N PHE A 55 7.88 19.18 6.38
CA PHE A 55 7.32 18.72 5.11
C PHE A 55 6.44 19.78 4.44
N GLU A 56 6.65 21.05 4.77
CA GLU A 56 5.87 22.17 4.20
C GLU A 56 6.04 22.30 2.69
N TRP A 57 7.17 21.81 2.16
CA TRP A 57 7.49 21.78 0.74
C TRP A 57 6.68 20.75 -0.07
N VAL A 58 6.05 19.76 0.58
CA VAL A 58 5.26 18.73 -0.11
C VAL A 58 3.91 19.29 -0.50
N SER A 59 3.65 19.47 -1.79
CA SER A 59 2.33 19.83 -2.31
C SER A 59 1.47 18.59 -2.59
N VAL A 60 0.15 18.78 -2.57
CA VAL A 60 -0.78 17.73 -3.02
C VAL A 60 -0.63 17.59 -4.54
N PRO A 61 -0.50 16.37 -5.09
CA PRO A 61 -0.46 16.15 -6.52
C PRO A 61 -1.75 16.66 -7.20
N SER A 62 -1.71 16.83 -8.53
CA SER A 62 -2.94 17.06 -9.29
C SER A 62 -3.93 15.90 -9.09
N GLU A 63 -5.20 16.13 -9.40
CA GLU A 63 -6.24 15.10 -9.35
C GLU A 63 -5.80 13.84 -10.11
N THR A 64 -5.36 14.00 -11.37
CA THR A 64 -4.82 12.91 -12.19
C THR A 64 -3.62 12.24 -11.52
N GLY A 65 -2.72 13.02 -10.92
CA GLY A 65 -1.59 12.50 -10.15
C GLY A 65 -2.03 11.61 -8.99
N CYS A 66 -3.07 12.00 -8.26
CA CYS A 66 -3.64 11.20 -7.17
C CYS A 66 -4.21 9.87 -7.68
N TYR A 67 -4.96 9.87 -8.79
CA TYR A 67 -5.48 8.63 -9.38
C TYR A 67 -4.37 7.70 -9.90
N ILE A 68 -3.31 8.27 -10.49
CA ILE A 68 -2.14 7.49 -10.91
C ILE A 68 -1.47 6.84 -9.69
N LEU A 69 -1.27 7.59 -8.60
CA LEU A 69 -0.68 7.06 -7.37
C LEU A 69 -1.53 5.94 -6.77
N TYR A 70 -2.84 6.14 -6.61
CA TYR A 70 -3.73 5.10 -6.07
C TYR A 70 -3.83 3.87 -6.99
N SER A 71 -3.75 4.05 -8.30
CA SER A 71 -3.68 2.94 -9.25
C SER A 71 -2.38 2.15 -9.11
N LEU A 72 -1.25 2.83 -8.96
CA LEU A 72 0.06 2.21 -8.72
C LEU A 72 0.08 1.43 -7.39
N ILE A 73 -0.52 1.99 -6.34
CA ILE A 73 -0.72 1.33 -5.05
C ILE A 73 -1.59 0.07 -5.21
N ALA A 74 -2.70 0.15 -5.94
CA ALA A 74 -3.57 -1.00 -6.15
C ALA A 74 -2.87 -2.11 -6.94
N ILE A 75 -2.14 -1.79 -8.01
CA ILE A 75 -1.41 -2.76 -8.83
C ILE A 75 -0.27 -3.41 -8.02
N SER A 76 0.50 -2.62 -7.28
CA SER A 76 1.58 -3.14 -6.44
C SER A 76 1.06 -4.02 -5.29
N ALA A 77 -0.04 -3.62 -4.63
CA ALA A 77 -0.71 -4.43 -3.61
C ALA A 77 -1.23 -5.76 -4.18
N LEU A 78 -1.75 -5.77 -5.41
CA LEU A 78 -2.15 -7.01 -6.08
C LEU A 78 -0.93 -7.91 -6.33
N GLY A 79 0.20 -7.34 -6.77
CA GLY A 79 1.47 -8.04 -6.89
C GLY A 79 1.94 -8.67 -5.58
N ILE A 80 1.80 -7.95 -4.46
CA ILE A 80 2.08 -8.48 -3.11
C ILE A 80 1.14 -9.65 -2.78
N ALA A 81 -0.16 -9.51 -3.05
CA ALA A 81 -1.16 -10.53 -2.72
C ALA A 81 -0.86 -11.87 -3.41
N ILE A 82 -0.59 -11.83 -4.71
CA ILE A 82 -0.32 -13.04 -5.52
C ILE A 82 1.15 -13.49 -5.47
N GLY A 83 2.04 -12.69 -4.88
CA GLY A 83 3.48 -12.96 -4.79
C GLY A 83 4.28 -12.67 -6.08
N ALA A 84 3.70 -11.96 -7.05
CA ALA A 84 4.39 -11.58 -8.29
C ALA A 84 5.43 -10.48 -8.01
N PHE A 85 6.67 -10.68 -8.46
CA PHE A 85 7.77 -9.71 -8.31
C PHE A 85 7.84 -9.08 -6.91
N TYR A 86 7.61 -9.88 -5.86
CA TYR A 86 7.33 -9.41 -4.49
C TYR A 86 8.24 -8.28 -3.99
N ARG A 87 9.55 -8.33 -4.28
CA ARG A 87 10.50 -7.27 -3.89
C ARG A 87 10.19 -5.93 -4.55
N ILE A 88 9.94 -5.94 -5.85
CA ILE A 88 9.59 -4.74 -6.62
C ILE A 88 8.21 -4.25 -6.18
N SER A 89 7.22 -5.14 -6.07
CA SER A 89 5.88 -4.78 -5.63
C SER A 89 5.87 -4.16 -4.23
N ALA A 90 6.68 -4.66 -3.30
CA ALA A 90 6.82 -4.06 -1.98
C ALA A 90 7.48 -2.67 -2.04
N ILE A 91 8.55 -2.51 -2.83
CA ILE A 91 9.23 -1.20 -2.98
C ILE A 91 8.31 -0.16 -3.61
N VAL A 92 7.50 -0.55 -4.59
CA VAL A 92 6.58 0.39 -5.26
C VAL A 92 5.40 0.76 -4.38
N PHE A 93 4.99 -0.14 -3.47
CA PHE A 93 3.84 0.08 -2.59
C PHE A 93 4.14 1.04 -1.42
N PHE A 94 5.36 1.03 -0.88
CA PHE A 94 5.77 1.81 0.30
C PHE A 94 6.54 3.08 -0.09
#